data_AF-A0A0Q8G136-F1
#
_entry.id   AF-A0A0Q8G136-F1
#
_cell.length_a   1.000
_cell.length_b   1.000
_cell.length_c   1.000
_cell.angle_alpha   90.00
_cell.angle_beta   90.00
_cell.angle_gamma   90.00
#
_symmetry.space_group_name_H-M   'P 1'
#
loop_
_entity.id
_entity.type
_entity.pdbx_description
1 polymer ?
#
loop_
_entity_poly.entity_id
_entity_poly.type
_entity_poly.pdbx_seq_one_letter_code
_entity_poly.pdbx_strand_id
1 'polypeptide(L)' 'MNAADIAVEICIASAEEALRFSGFVQAFLSRNGFPFVIIHNAPELGGERRKVVFEDASVSRKFAREWRLDRLAACGA' A
#
# COMPACT_ATOMS: atom_id res chain seq x y z
N MET A 1 -11.62 -13.02 12.52
CA MET A 1 -10.59 -12.44 11.62
C MET A 1 -9.63 -11.62 12.45
N ASN A 2 -8.32 -11.89 12.37
CA ASN A 2 -7.32 -11.04 13.03
C ASN A 2 -7.15 -9.75 12.23
N ALA A 3 -7.08 -8.59 12.88
CA ALA A 3 -6.86 -7.30 12.23
C ALA A 3 -5.53 -7.23 11.44
N ALA A 4 -4.60 -8.15 11.70
CA ALA A 4 -3.37 -8.32 10.93
C ALA A 4 -3.59 -8.95 9.54
N ASP A 5 -4.67 -9.71 9.32
CA ASP A 5 -4.95 -10.39 8.05
C ASP A 5 -5.52 -9.44 6.98
N ILE A 6 -6.18 -8.36 7.44
CA ILE A 6 -6.79 -7.33 6.60
C ILE A 6 -5.90 -6.11 6.39
N ALA A 7 -4.73 -6.06 7.03
CA ALA A 7 -3.84 -4.92 6.96
C ALA A 7 -2.56 -5.24 6.18
N VAL A 8 -2.18 -4.35 5.27
CA VAL A 8 -0.94 -4.44 4.51
C VAL A 8 0.04 -3.42 5.07
N GLU A 9 1.17 -3.90 5.57
CA GLU A 9 2.28 -3.05 6.02
C GLU A 9 3.25 -2.77 4.86
N ILE A 10 3.53 -1.49 4.64
CA ILE A 10 4.34 -0.98 3.54
C ILE A 10 5.45 -0.13 4.15
N CYS A 11 6.71 -0.48 3.89
CA CYS A 11 7.84 0.40 4.18
C CYS A 11 8.08 1.32 2.98
N ILE A 12 8.06 2.63 3.23
CA ILE A 12 8.40 3.67 2.27
C ILE A 12 9.80 4.21 2.60
N ALA A 13 10.74 4.05 1.66
CA ALA A 13 12.15 4.37 1.86
C ALA A 13 12.51 5.81 1.49
N SER A 14 11.66 6.52 0.75
CA SER A 14 11.96 7.86 0.22
C SER A 14 10.70 8.65 -0.14
N ALA A 15 10.82 9.98 -0.22
CA ALA A 15 9.72 10.87 -0.63
C ALA A 15 9.19 10.59 -2.05
N GLU A 16 10.06 10.19 -2.99
CA GLU A 16 9.64 9.77 -4.33
C GLU A 16 8.80 8.49 -4.30
N GLU A 17 9.19 7.50 -3.50
CA GLU A 17 8.42 6.27 -3.29
C GLU A 17 7.08 6.59 -2.60
N ALA A 18 7.04 7.57 -1.70
CA ALA A 18 5.82 8.06 -1.06
C ALA A 18 4.81 8.65 -2.07
N LEU A 19 5.29 9.44 -3.05
CA LEU A 19 4.46 10.01 -4.11
C LEU A 19 3.94 8.93 -5.06
N ARG A 20 4.80 8.00 -5.48
CA ARG A 20 4.40 6.85 -6.30
C ARG A 20 3.36 6.00 -5.60
N PHE A 21 3.56 5.73 -4.30
CA PHE A 21 2.60 4.99 -3.50
C PHE A 21 1.23 5.68 -3.47
N SER A 22 1.17 7.00 -3.29
CA SER A 22 -0.11 7.73 -3.33
C SER A 22 -0.80 7.60 -4.69
N GLY A 23 -0.06 7.70 -5.79
CA GLY A 23 -0.59 7.50 -7.14
C GLY A 23 -1.08 6.06 -7.37
N PHE A 24 -0.32 5.08 -6.92
CA PHE A 24 -0.68 3.66 -6.97
C PHE A 24 -1.96 3.39 -6.18
N VAL A 25 -2.09 3.89 -4.95
CA VAL A 25 -3.30 3.75 -4.13
C VAL A 25 -4.51 4.30 -4.88
N GLN A 26 -4.42 5.53 -5.40
CA GLN A 26 -5.53 6.14 -6.13
C GLN A 26 -5.93 5.31 -7.36
N ALA A 27 -4.96 4.85 -8.15
CA ALA A 27 -5.21 4.03 -9.34
C ALA A 27 -5.80 2.66 -8.96
N PHE A 28 -5.32 2.03 -7.90
CA PHE A 28 -5.83 0.76 -7.42
C PHE A 28 -7.28 0.88 -6.96
N LEU A 29 -7.62 1.91 -6.16
CA LEU A 29 -8.98 2.13 -5.69
C LEU A 29 -9.94 2.38 -6.87
N SER A 30 -9.55 3.24 -7.81
CA SER A 30 -10.35 3.54 -8.99
C SER A 30 -10.61 2.31 -9.87
N ARG A 31 -9.58 1.48 -10.12
CA ARG A 31 -9.70 0.26 -10.94
C ARG A 31 -10.53 -0.84 -10.30
N ASN A 32 -10.57 -0.89 -8.98
CA ASN A 32 -11.27 -1.94 -8.23
C ASN A 32 -12.62 -1.48 -7.64
N GLY A 33 -13.03 -0.23 -7.88
CA GLY A 33 -14.32 0.30 -7.45
C GLY A 33 -14.41 0.62 -5.95
N PHE A 34 -13.28 0.88 -5.29
CA PHE A 34 -13.28 1.26 -3.87
C PHE A 34 -13.34 2.79 -3.72
N PRO A 35 -14.22 3.33 -2.86
CA PRO A 35 -14.38 4.77 -2.70
C PRO A 35 -13.25 5.41 -1.88
N PHE A 36 -12.69 4.69 -0.90
CA PHE A 36 -11.61 5.17 -0.03
C PHE A 36 -10.85 3.99 0.59
N VAL A 37 -9.73 4.30 1.26
CA VAL A 37 -8.96 3.34 2.07
C VAL A 37 -8.42 4.04 3.31
N ILE A 38 -8.26 3.29 4.41
CA ILE A 38 -7.66 3.79 5.64
C ILE A 38 -6.17 3.48 5.63
N ILE A 39 -5.35 4.52 5.80
CA ILE A 39 -3.88 4.40 5.87
C ILE A 39 -3.42 4.97 7.21
N HIS A 40 -2.78 4.13 8.01
CA HIS A 40 -2.09 4.58 9.21
C HIS A 40 -0.62 4.84 8.88
N ASN A 41 -0.16 6.07 9.10
CA ASN A 41 1.24 6.43 8.99
C ASN A 41 1.90 6.29 10.36
N ALA A 42 2.88 5.42 10.47
CA ALA A 42 3.73 5.28 11.64
C ALA A 42 5.14 5.75 11.27
N PRO A 43 5.58 6.93 11.76
CA PRO A 43 6.95 7.37 11.57
C PRO A 43 7.86 6.47 12.40
N GLU A 44 8.84 5.82 11.75
CA GLU A 44 9.86 5.03 12.42
C GLU A 44 11.26 5.55 12.09
N LEU A 45 12.22 5.28 12.98
CA LEU A 45 13.60 5.80 12.95
C LEU A 45 14.41 5.41 11.68
N GLY A 46 13.85 4.63 10.75
CA GLY A 46 14.50 4.17 9.52
C GLY A 46 13.63 4.26 8.25
N GLY A 47 12.50 4.98 8.29
CA GLY A 47 11.60 5.15 7.15
C GLY A 47 10.13 5.32 7.57
N GLU A 48 9.28 5.74 6.64
CA GLU A 48 7.85 5.85 6.90
C GLU A 48 7.19 4.48 6.71
N ARG A 49 6.64 3.89 7.78
CA ARG A 49 5.78 2.71 7.66
C ARG A 49 4.34 3.15 7.45
N ARG A 50 3.70 2.60 6.43
CA ARG A 50 2.28 2.82 6.12
C ARG A 50 1.54 1.51 6.26
N LYS A 51 0.48 1.49 7.08
CA LYS A 51 -0.41 0.35 7.24
C LYS A 51 -1.72 0.66 6.52
N VAL A 52 -1.97 -0.04 5.42
CA VAL A 52 -3.17 0.08 4.61
C VAL A 52 -4.17 -0.96 5.08
N VAL A 53 -5.38 -0.55 5.43
CA VAL A 53 -6.42 -1.46 5.93
C VAL A 53 -7.58 -1.47 4.94
N PHE A 54 -7.94 -2.66 4.48
CA PHE A 54 -9.15 -2.91 3.71
C PHE A 54 -10.14 -3.73 4.55
N GLU A 55 -11.42 -3.70 4.18
CA GLU A 55 -12.44 -4.53 4.86
C GLU A 55 -12.31 -6.02 4.52
N ASP A 56 -11.77 -6.33 3.35
CA ASP A 56 -11.61 -7.70 2.86
C ASP A 56 -10.14 -8.12 2.73
N ALA A 57 -9.80 -9.26 3.32
CA ALA A 57 -8.44 -9.80 3.32
C ALA A 57 -7.93 -10.21 1.93
N SER A 58 -8.84 -10.55 1.00
CA SER A 58 -8.47 -10.87 -0.39
C SER A 58 -8.05 -9.60 -1.14
N VAL A 59 -8.71 -8.47 -0.85
CA VAL A 59 -8.33 -7.15 -1.36
C VAL A 59 -6.97 -6.74 -0.81
N SER A 60 -6.73 -6.91 0.49
CA SER A 60 -5.42 -6.64 1.11
C SER A 60 -4.30 -7.46 0.47
N ARG A 61 -4.52 -8.77 0.24
CA ARG A 61 -3.54 -9.63 -0.45
C ARG A 61 -3.31 -9.20 -1.90
N LYS A 62 -4.37 -8.83 -2.63
CA LYS A 62 -4.26 -8.32 -4.00
C LYS A 62 -3.46 -7.01 -4.05
N PHE A 63 -3.78 -6.07 -3.17
CA PHE A 63 -3.07 -4.79 -3.04
C PHE A 63 -1.58 -5.00 -2.77
N ALA A 64 -1.25 -5.82 -1.77
CA ALA A 64 0.14 -6.11 -1.42
C ALA A 64 0.93 -6.72 -2.59
N ARG A 65 0.29 -7.60 -3.37
CA ARG A 65 0.89 -8.22 -4.56
C ARG A 65 1.11 -7.19 -5.67
N GLU A 66 0.11 -6.39 -6.01
CA GLU A 66 0.22 -5.39 -7.08
C GLU A 66 1.24 -4.31 -6.74
N TRP A 67 1.30 -3.86 -5.48
CA TRP A 67 2.31 -2.91 -5.03
C TRP A 67 3.74 -3.46 -5.15
N ARG A 68 3.96 -4.73 -4.79
CA ARG A 68 5.28 -5.37 -4.98
C ARG A 68 5.70 -5.42 -6.45
N LEU A 69 4.75 -5.68 -7.36
CA LEU A 69 5.04 -5.69 -8.80
C LEU A 69 5.36 -4.28 -9.31
N ASP A 70 4.62 -3.27 -8.86
CA ASP A 70 4.87 -1.85 -9.20
C ASP A 70 6.26 -1.41 -8.74
N ARG A 71 6.65 -1.73 -7.50
CA ARG A 71 7.99 -1.47 -6.96
C ARG A 71 9.11 -2.18 -7.73
N LEU A 72 8.89 -3.43 -8.15
CA LEU A 72 9.86 -4.18 -8.95
C LEU A 72 10.01 -3.58 -10.35
N ALA A 73 8.91 -3.19 -11.00
CA ALA A 73 8.94 -2.52 -12.30
C ALA A 73 9.69 -1.18 -12.22
N ALA A 74 9.54 -0.45 -11.12
CA ALA A 74 10.25 0.79 -10.85
C ALA A 74 11.76 0.63 -10.57
N CYS A 75 12.21 -0.55 -10.14
CA CYS A 75 13.63 -0.84 -9.84
C CYS A 75 14.38 -1.39 -11.07
N GLY A 76 13.65 -1.88 -12.07
CA GLY A 76 14.20 -2.44 -13.31
C GLY A 76 14.27 -1.48 -14.50
N ALA A 77 14.08 -0.18 -14.27
CA ALA A 77 14.12 0.88 -15.29
C ALA A 77 15.38 1.75 -15.16
#